data_AF-A0A8S3JJB8-F1
#
_entry.id   AF-A0A8S3JJB8-F1
#
_cell.length_a   1.000
_cell.length_b   1.000
_cell.length_c   1.000
_cell.angle_alpha   90.00
_cell.angle_beta   90.00
_cell.angle_gamma   90.00
#
_symmetry.space_group_name_H-M   'P 1'
#
loop_
_entity.id
_entity.type
_entity.pdbx_description
1 polymer ?
#
loop_
_entity_poly.entity_id
_entity_poly.type
_entity_poly.pdbx_seq_one_letter_code
_entity_poly.pdbx_strand_id
1 'polypeptide(L)' 'YLQTAQSLAPHMFEPYYNYGKSMYEQGDLQSSFRAIKSSLDIYKNHADSKHIYDELRKMFSEL' A
#
# COMPACT_ATOMS: atom_id res chain seq x y z
N TYR A 1 9.42 -9.34 -8.27
CA TYR A 1 9.29 -8.27 -9.29
C TYR A 1 8.91 -6.92 -8.69
N LEU A 2 7.88 -6.80 -7.85
CA LEU A 2 7.43 -5.49 -7.33
C LEU A 2 8.46 -4.76 -6.45
N GLN A 3 9.21 -5.48 -5.61
CA GLN A 3 10.29 -4.89 -4.80
C GLN A 3 11.43 -4.29 -5.66
N THR A 4 11.75 -4.92 -6.80
CA THR A 4 12.76 -4.40 -7.73
C THR A 4 12.28 -3.12 -8.41
N ALA A 5 10.99 -3.02 -8.74
CA ALA A 5 10.39 -1.82 -9.31
C ALA A 5 10.37 -0.65 -8.31
N GLN A 6 10.12 -0.92 -7.02
CA GLN A 6 10.22 0.09 -5.96
C GLN A 6 11.63 0.71 -5.86
N SER A 7 12.68 -0.12 -5.99
CA SER A 7 14.07 0.36 -5.95
C SER A 7 14.49 1.13 -7.20
N LEU A 8 13.92 0.83 -8.37
CA LEU A 8 14.27 1.46 -9.64
C LEU A 8 13.50 2.77 -9.90
N ALA A 9 12.30 2.91 -9.33
CA ALA A 9 11.45 4.09 -9.51
C ALA A 9 10.82 4.53 -8.17
N PRO A 10 11.58 5.18 -7.28
CA PRO A 10 11.09 5.60 -5.96
C PRO A 10 10.02 6.71 -6.04
N HIS A 11 9.83 7.32 -7.21
CA HIS A 11 8.83 8.35 -7.48
C HIS A 11 7.53 7.77 -8.06
N MET A 12 7.46 6.45 -8.26
CA MET A 12 6.29 5.77 -8.80
C MET A 12 5.50 5.15 -7.64
N PHE A 13 4.24 5.52 -7.49
CA PHE A 13 3.39 4.97 -6.42
C PHE A 13 2.89 3.55 -6.76
N GLU A 14 2.78 3.20 -8.04
CA GLU A 14 2.19 1.94 -8.52
C GLU A 14 2.89 0.67 -7.97
N PRO A 15 4.23 0.59 -7.89
CA PRO A 15 4.90 -0.56 -7.28
C PRO A 15 4.58 -0.73 -5.79
N TYR A 16 4.41 0.38 -5.05
CA TYR A 16 4.02 0.37 -3.65
C TYR A 16 2.54 -0.03 -3.48
N TYR A 17 1.66 0.52 -4.31
CA TYR A 17 0.26 0.13 -4.35
C TYR A 17 0.07 -1.35 -4.68
N ASN A 18 0.70 -1.84 -5.75
CA ASN A 18 0.56 -3.22 -6.19
C ASN A 18 1.08 -4.21 -5.14
N TYR A 19 2.21 -3.88 -4.49
CA TYR A 19 2.72 -4.69 -3.39
C TYR A 19 1.78 -4.65 -2.19
N GLY A 20 1.30 -3.47 -1.81
CA GLY A 20 0.36 -3.29 -0.70
C GLY A 20 -0.95 -4.06 -0.90
N LYS A 21 -1.53 -3.98 -2.09
CA LYS A 21 -2.73 -4.73 -2.49
C LYS A 21 -2.50 -6.23 -2.44
N SER A 22 -1.36 -6.71 -2.96
CA SER A 22 -1.03 -8.13 -2.90
C SER A 22 -0.84 -8.65 -1.47
N MET A 23 -0.25 -7.84 -0.59
CA MET A 23 -0.12 -8.18 0.84
C MET A 23 -1.46 -8.15 1.57
N TYR A 24 -2.36 -7.22 1.20
CA TYR A 24 -3.72 -7.16 1.72
C TYR A 24 -4.48 -8.46 1.39
N GLU A 25 -4.42 -8.89 0.13
CA GLU A 25 -5.06 -10.13 -0.33
C GLU A 25 -4.46 -11.40 0.31
N GLN A 26 -3.18 -11.36 0.71
CA GLN A 26 -2.51 -12.45 1.44
C GLN A 26 -2.80 -12.43 2.96
N GLY A 27 -3.46 -11.40 3.48
CA GLY A 27 -3.72 -11.22 4.91
C GLY A 27 -2.55 -10.66 5.72
N ASP A 28 -1.42 -10.31 5.08
CA ASP A 28 -0.34 -9.57 5.73
C ASP A 28 -0.70 -8.08 5.80
N LEU A 29 -1.60 -7.75 6.74
CA LEU A 29 -2.12 -6.41 6.93
C LEU A 29 -1.03 -5.41 7.33
N GLN A 30 0.00 -5.85 8.05
CA GLN A 30 1.11 -4.99 8.49
C GLN A 30 1.99 -4.57 7.30
N SER A 31 2.40 -5.51 6.45
CA SER A 31 3.16 -5.20 5.23
C SER A 31 2.32 -4.39 4.24
N SER A 32 1.03 -4.72 4.13
CA SER A 32 0.09 -3.96 3.29
C SER A 32 0.03 -2.50 3.71
N PHE A 33 -0.18 -2.24 5.00
CA PHE A 33 -0.30 -0.88 5.55
C PHE A 33 0.94 -0.03 5.26
N ARG A 34 2.13 -0.60 5.47
CA ARG A 34 3.39 0.12 5.20
C ARG A 34 3.52 0.50 3.73
N ALA A 35 3.23 -0.43 2.82
CA ALA A 35 3.36 -0.19 1.39
C ALA A 35 2.28 0.74 0.83
N ILE A 36 1.02 0.59 1.26
CA ILE A 36 -0.06 1.51 0.88
C ILE A 36 0.22 2.92 1.41
N LYS A 37 0.77 3.05 2.62
CA LYS A 37 1.19 4.35 3.15
C LYS A 37 2.28 4.98 2.27
N SER A 38 3.31 4.23 1.89
CA SER A 38 4.34 4.74 0.96
C SER A 38 3.78 5.13 -0.41
N SER A 39 2.80 4.38 -0.93
CA SER A 39 2.07 4.76 -2.15
C SER A 39 1.38 6.11 -2.00
N LEU A 40 0.68 6.35 -0.89
CA LEU A 40 0.02 7.63 -0.60
C LEU A 40 1.00 8.77 -0.31
N ASP A 41 2.18 8.48 0.25
CA ASP A 41 3.22 9.50 0.45
C ASP A 41 3.72 10.05 -0.90
N ILE A 42 3.78 9.20 -1.94
CA ILE A 42 4.14 9.59 -3.32
C ILE A 42 2.94 10.23 -4.04
N TYR A 43 1.78 9.57 -4.03
CA TYR A 43 0.56 10.07 -4.67
C TYR A 43 -0.63 10.12 -3.70
N LYS A 44 -0.72 11.24 -2.98
CA LYS A 44 -1.73 11.48 -1.94
C LYS A 44 -3.18 11.44 -2.43
N ASN A 45 -3.42 11.56 -3.74
CA ASN A 45 -4.77 11.56 -4.32
C ASN A 45 -5.15 10.24 -4.98
N HIS A 46 -4.37 9.18 -4.81
CA HIS A 46 -4.72 7.87 -5.33
C HIS A 46 -5.93 7.29 -4.61
N ALA A 47 -7.08 7.19 -5.32
CA ALA A 47 -8.34 6.74 -4.74
C ALA A 47 -8.25 5.31 -4.18
N ASP A 48 -7.68 4.38 -4.94
CA ASP A 48 -7.60 2.97 -4.54
C ASP A 48 -6.69 2.77 -3.32
N SER A 49 -5.55 3.47 -3.27
CA SER A 49 -4.68 3.40 -2.08
C SER A 49 -5.36 4.00 -0.85
N LYS A 50 -6.17 5.06 -0.99
CA LYS A 50 -6.96 5.58 0.14
C LYS A 50 -7.98 4.55 0.63
N HIS A 51 -8.68 3.91 -0.29
CA HIS A 51 -9.68 2.90 0.05
C HIS A 51 -9.08 1.77 0.90
N ILE A 52 -7.99 1.15 0.42
CA ILE A 52 -7.31 0.07 1.15
C ILE A 52 -6.73 0.59 2.48
N TYR A 53 -6.18 1.81 2.49
CA TYR A 53 -5.65 2.42 3.72
C TYR A 53 -6.72 2.61 4.80
N ASP A 54 -7.90 3.08 4.42
CA ASP A 54 -9.02 3.29 5.34
C ASP A 54 -9.59 1.96 5.86
N GLU A 55 -9.67 0.93 5.01
CA GLU A 55 -10.04 -0.43 5.44
C GLU A 55 -9.04 -1.00 6.45
N LEU A 56 -7.74 -0.91 6.16
CA LEU A 56 -6.68 -1.35 7.08
C LEU A 56 -6.74 -0.61 8.42
N ARG A 57 -7.01 0.71 8.40
CA ARG A 57 -7.15 1.49 9.63
C ARG A 57 -8.35 1.06 10.47
N LYS A 58 -9.47 0.73 9.84
CA LYS A 58 -10.65 0.20 10.55
C LYS A 58 -10.32 -1.15 11.19
N MET A 59 -9.72 -2.07 10.45
CA MET A 59 -9.33 -3.37 10.98
C MET A 59 -8.40 -3.25 12.19
N PHE A 60 -7.41 -2.35 12.15
CA PHE A 60 -6.51 -2.12 13.30
C PHE A 60 -7.17 -1.37 14.47
N SER A 61 -8.26 -0.66 14.24
CA SER A 61 -9.02 0.01 15.30
C SER A 61 -10.06 -0.90 15.94
N GLU A 62 -10.43 -2.00 15.27
CA GLU A 62 -11.39 -3.01 15.73
C GLU A 62 -10.71 -4.21 16.43
N LEU A 63 -9.38 -4.28 16.38
CA LEU A 63 -8.51 -5.23 17.10
C LEU A 63 -8.15 -4.70 18.50
#